data_AF-A0AAV6CEV3-F1
#
_entry.id   AF-A0AAV6CEV3-F1
#
_cell.length_a   1.000
_cell.length_b   1.000
_cell.length_c   1.000
_cell.angle_alpha   90.00
_cell.angle_beta   90.00
_cell.angle_gamma   90.00
#
_symmetry.space_group_name_H-M   'P 1'
#
loop_
_entity.id
_entity.type
_entity.pdbx_description
1 polymer ?
#
loop_
_entity_poly.entity_id
_entity_poly.type
_entity_poly.pdbx_seq_one_letter_code
_entity_poly.pdbx_strand_id
1 'polypeptide(L)' 'MKRQGKIDIPRKAVYRLSIYLRCLQRLKANGIQTVSSEALATAARVKSTQLRKDLTYFGQFGTRGLGYE' A
#
# COMPACT_ATOMS: atom_id res chain seq x y z
N MET A 1 3.81 25.50 9.79
CA MET A 1 3.13 24.27 9.30
C MET A 1 3.24 24.25 7.78
N LYS A 2 4.15 23.44 7.21
CA LYS A 2 4.35 23.40 5.76
C LYS A 2 3.14 22.72 5.12
N ARG A 3 2.34 23.48 4.35
CA ARG A 3 1.33 22.89 3.46
C ARG A 3 2.09 22.04 2.45
N GLN A 4 2.03 20.71 2.60
CA GLN A 4 2.50 19.78 1.58
C GLN A 4 1.76 20.18 0.29
N GLY A 5 2.49 20.71 -0.70
CA GLY A 5 1.89 21.19 -1.95
C GLY A 5 0.98 20.11 -2.54
N LYS A 6 -0.16 20.50 -3.12
CA LYS A 6 -1.17 19.58 -3.70
C LYS A 6 -0.47 18.42 -4.41
N ILE A 7 -0.37 17.28 -3.74
CA ILE A 7 0.12 16.06 -4.34
C ILE A 7 -1.00 15.63 -5.27
N ASP A 8 -0.80 15.76 -6.57
CA ASP A 8 -1.78 15.30 -7.54
C ASP A 8 -1.77 13.77 -7.53
N ILE A 9 -2.71 13.18 -6.79
CA ILE A 9 -2.78 11.74 -6.59
C ILE A 9 -3.25 11.11 -7.90
N PRO A 10 -2.45 10.25 -8.55
CA PRO A 10 -2.84 9.66 -9.82
C PRO A 10 -4.11 8.83 -9.66
N ARG A 11 -5.09 8.98 -10.55
CA ARG A 11 -6.34 8.19 -10.55
C ARG A 11 -6.07 6.67 -10.51
N LYS A 12 -5.00 6.21 -11.18
CA LYS A 12 -4.55 4.81 -11.14
C LYS A 12 -4.10 4.36 -9.74
N ALA A 13 -3.49 5.24 -8.96
CA ALA A 13 -3.09 4.96 -7.58
C ALA A 13 -4.32 4.81 -6.67
N VAL A 14 -5.33 5.66 -6.85
CA VAL A 14 -6.62 5.54 -6.14
C VAL A 14 -7.30 4.19 -6.45
N TYR A 15 -7.33 3.79 -7.72
CA TYR A 15 -7.88 2.47 -8.09
C TYR A 15 -7.11 1.32 -7.42
N ARG A 16 -5.77 1.38 -7.43
CA ARG A 16 -4.94 0.35 -6.80
C ARG A 16 -5.06 0.31 -5.28
N LEU A 17 -5.34 1.44 -4.63
CA LEU A 17 -5.61 1.47 -3.19
C LEU A 17 -6.77 0.54 -2.80
N SER A 18 -7.84 0.52 -3.61
CA SER A 18 -8.96 -0.41 -3.41
C SER A 18 -8.57 -1.89 -3.57
N ILE A 19 -7.56 -2.17 -4.39
CA ILE A 19 -7.01 -3.53 -4.57
C ILE A 19 -6.16 -3.91 -3.36
N TYR A 20 -5.25 -3.02 -2.93
CA TYR A 20 -4.40 -3.24 -1.76
C TYR A 20 -5.24 -3.50 -0.50
N LEU A 21 -6.29 -2.72 -0.28
CA LEU A 21 -7.20 -2.92 0.85
C LEU A 21 -7.85 -4.31 0.83
N ARG A 22 -8.35 -4.76 -0.33
CA ARG A 22 -8.94 -6.11 -0.46
C ARG A 22 -7.92 -7.22 -0.21
N CYS A 23 -6.67 -7.04 -0.65
CA CYS A 23 -5.59 -7.97 -0.36
C CYS A 23 -5.31 -8.03 1.15
N LEU A 24 -5.18 -6.88 1.81
CA LEU A 24 -4.97 -6.79 3.26
C LEU A 24 -6.11 -7.43 4.05
N GLN A 25 -7.37 -7.16 3.67
CA GLN A 25 -8.54 -7.78 4.31
C GLN A 25 -8.54 -9.30 4.20
N ARG A 26 -8.14 -9.86 3.05
CA ARG A 26 -8.01 -11.32 2.87
C ARG A 26 -6.89 -11.90 3.73
N LEU A 27 -5.73 -11.24 3.78
CA LEU A 27 -4.62 -11.65 4.63
C LEU A 27 -5.03 -11.64 6.10
N LYS A 28 -5.70 -10.58 6.54
CA LYS A 28 -6.26 -10.45 7.89
C LYS A 28 -7.27 -11.56 8.20
N ALA A 29 -8.17 -11.87 7.26
CA ALA A 29 -9.13 -12.98 7.43
C ALA A 29 -8.44 -14.35 7.55
N ASN A 30 -7.24 -14.50 6.99
CA ASN A 30 -6.40 -15.69 7.12
C ASN A 30 -5.48 -15.67 8.36
N GLY A 31 -5.67 -14.70 9.27
CA GLY A 31 -4.86 -14.57 10.49
C GLY A 31 -3.46 -13.98 10.29
N ILE A 32 -3.14 -13.48 9.09
CA ILE A 32 -1.87 -12.83 8.81
C ILE A 32 -1.94 -11.39 9.31
N GLN A 33 -1.15 -11.08 10.33
CA GLN A 33 -1.14 -9.75 10.96
C GLN A 33 -0.25 -8.76 10.22
N THR A 34 0.88 -9.23 9.66
CA THR A 34 1.84 -8.39 8.94
C THR A 34 2.17 -8.99 7.57
N VAL A 35 2.37 -8.15 6.58
CA VAL A 35 2.72 -8.57 5.21
C VAL A 35 3.80 -7.69 4.60
N SER A 36 4.82 -8.32 4.00
CA SER A 36 5.88 -7.59 3.33
C SER A 36 5.37 -6.82 2.10
N SER A 37 6.07 -5.75 1.73
CA SER A 37 5.76 -4.99 0.51
C SER A 37 5.80 -5.83 -0.77
N GLU A 38 6.60 -6.90 -0.79
CA GLU A 38 6.72 -7.81 -1.93
C GLU A 38 5.56 -8.79 -2.00
N ALA A 39 5.17 -9.36 -0.86
CA ALA A 39 4.03 -10.28 -0.79
C ALA A 39 2.71 -9.55 -1.12
N LEU A 40 2.50 -8.35 -0.56
CA LEU A 40 1.30 -7.54 -0.85
C LEU A 40 1.26 -7.11 -2.31
N ALA A 41 2.40 -6.72 -2.87
CA ALA A 41 2.49 -6.33 -4.28
C ALA A 41 2.20 -7.50 -5.22
N THR A 42 2.71 -8.69 -4.90
CA THR A 42 2.42 -9.93 -5.61
C THR A 42 0.92 -10.25 -5.57
N ALA A 43 0.30 -10.19 -4.39
CA ALA A 43 -1.14 -10.42 -4.23
C ALA A 43 -1.99 -9.41 -5.02
N ALA A 44 -1.52 -8.16 -5.12
CA ALA A 44 -2.17 -7.10 -5.88
C ALA A 44 -1.76 -7.03 -7.36
N ARG A 45 -0.91 -7.96 -7.83
CA ARG A 45 -0.38 -8.04 -9.21
C ARG A 45 0.30 -6.75 -9.67
N VAL A 46 1.13 -6.17 -8.81
CA VAL A 46 1.94 -4.97 -9.10
C VAL A 46 3.40 -5.18 -8.69
N LYS A 47 4.29 -4.30 -9.17
CA LYS A 47 5.66 -4.26 -8.67
C LYS A 47 5.69 -3.68 -7.25
N SER A 48 6.55 -4.21 -6.38
CA SER A 48 6.72 -3.71 -5.00
C SER A 48 7.15 -2.25 -4.94
N THR A 49 7.94 -1.79 -5.93
CA THR A 49 8.30 -0.38 -6.10
C THR A 49 7.10 0.51 -6.39
N GLN A 50 6.16 0.04 -7.22
CA GLN A 50 4.93 0.77 -7.54
C GLN A 50 4.00 0.84 -6.33
N LEU A 51 3.85 -0.27 -5.59
CA LEU A 51 3.07 -0.30 -4.35
C LEU A 51 3.59 0.73 -3.35
N ARG A 52 4.90 0.75 -3.08
CA ARG A 52 5.51 1.72 -2.16
C ARG A 52 5.27 3.16 -2.63
N LYS A 53 5.46 3.43 -3.93
CA LYS A 53 5.20 4.76 -4.50
C LYS A 53 3.75 5.19 -4.35
N ASP A 54 2.81 4.28 -4.59
CA ASP A 54 1.38 4.58 -4.48
C ASP A 54 0.99 4.91 -3.05
N LEU A 55 1.47 4.14 -2.08
CA LEU A 55 1.21 4.37 -0.66
C LEU A 55 1.77 5.72 -0.19
N THR A 56 2.96 6.11 -0.67
CA THR A 56 3.56 7.42 -0.35
C THR A 56 2.69 8.62 -0.74
N TYR A 57 1.81 8.50 -1.75
CA TYR A 57 0.89 9.59 -2.09
C TYR A 57 -0.18 9.84 -1.01
N PHE A 58 -0.52 8.81 -0.22
CA PHE A 58 -1.57 8.89 0.79
C PHE A 58 -1.02 9.02 2.22
N GLY A 59 0.29 8.86 2.42
CA GLY A 59 0.92 8.92 3.73
C GLY A 59 2.14 8.00 3.84
N GLN A 60 2.67 7.88 5.05
CA GLN A 60 3.68 6.88 5.38
C GLN A 60 2.96 5.66 5.93
N PHE A 61 3.05 4.53 5.22
CA PHE A 61 2.44 3.27 5.62
C PHE A 61 3.51 2.19 5.76
N GLY A 62 3.29 1.30 6.72
CA GLY A 62 4.15 0.17 7.00
C GLY A 62 5.43 0.54 7.75
N THR A 63 6.07 -0.48 8.31
CA THR A 63 7.29 -0.37 9.10
C THR A 63 8.42 -1.11 8.40
N ARG A 64 9.58 -0.45 8.24
CA ARG A 64 10.76 -1.06 7.62
C ARG A 64 11.15 -2.32 8.41
N GLY A 65 11.24 -3.45 7.72
CA GLY A 65 11.57 -4.75 8.32
C GLY A 65 10.37 -5.55 8.84
N LEU A 66 9.21 -4.91 9.06
CA LEU A 66 8.00 -5.58 9.56
C LEU A 66 6.91 -5.73 8.47
N GLY A 67 6.76 -4.74 7.60
CA GLY A 67 5.76 -4.74 6.52
C GLY A 67 4.54 -3.87 6.83
N TYR A 68 3.38 -4.28 6.34
CA TYR A 68 2.10 -3.59 6.47
C TYR A 68 1.12 -4.41 7.32
N GLU A 69 0.26 -3.72 8.05
CA GLU A 69 -0.79 -4.26 8.94
C GLU A 69 -2.18 -3.86 8.46
#